data_AF-A0A5C6MSX6-F1
#
_entry.id   AF-A0A5C6MSX6-F1
#
_cell.length_a   1.000
_cell.length_b   1.000
_cell.length_c   1.000
_cell.angle_alpha   90.00
_cell.angle_beta   90.00
_cell.angle_gamma   90.00
#
_symmetry.space_group_name_H-M   'P 1'
#
loop_
_entity.id
_entity.type
_entity.pdbx_description
1 polymer ?
#
loop_
_entity_poly.entity_id
_entity_poly.type
_entity_poly.pdbx_seq_one_letter_code
_entity_poly.pdbx_strand_id
1 'polypeptide(L)'
;MISEAIINMCVVKLLKDESEESLGCLCKLLTTPKLNSYCGLICNLMKKKLSSRIKFMLQDVLALRENDWVPRRTDEGPKTIQQLHQEVKQAEEREQLQLKKAIPGKFNQDFRHNFEHKTTPKGGSSKPLSELIAKEVEQVQDRDEEEVYQALRRLLQNNSVNDKIEEWIQNTLNNRQRSSDGFLRVWMRAVCQSVIVDCGAYTLNTYELLQRVSLLKKFIKDDQKQLVVLNVLQQLVVHIDQPDGLLRMFFDVLLDEEVIQDETFKSFKWRSSTVNMTSVSNFFTWLQEANRLFN
;
A
#
# COMPACT_ATOMS: atom_id res chain seq x y z
N MET A 1 -24.43 17.22 8.84
CA MET A 1 -23.02 16.86 8.60
C MET A 1 -22.73 17.06 7.13
N ILE A 2 -21.55 17.58 6.76
CA ILE A 2 -21.13 17.60 5.35
C ILE A 2 -20.90 16.14 4.94
N SER A 3 -21.54 15.68 3.86
CA SER A 3 -21.41 14.30 3.39
C SER A 3 -20.03 14.07 2.77
N GLU A 4 -19.53 12.84 2.88
CA GLU A 4 -18.26 12.42 2.29
C GLU A 4 -18.19 12.67 0.78
N ALA A 5 -19.33 12.57 0.09
CA ALA A 5 -19.46 12.92 -1.34
C ALA A 5 -19.12 14.39 -1.65
N ILE A 6 -19.53 15.33 -0.78
CA ILE A 6 -19.21 16.76 -0.95
C ILE A 6 -17.71 16.99 -0.70
N ILE A 7 -17.14 16.31 0.29
CA ILE A 7 -15.71 16.43 0.61
C ILE A 7 -14.86 15.87 -0.54
N ASN A 8 -15.23 14.70 -1.07
CA ASN A 8 -14.60 14.10 -2.25
C ASN A 8 -14.62 15.06 -3.46
N MET A 9 -15.77 15.68 -3.73
CA MET A 9 -15.91 16.64 -4.82
C MET A 9 -14.99 17.86 -4.64
N CYS A 10 -14.87 18.37 -3.41
CA CYS A 10 -13.94 19.45 -3.08
C CYS A 10 -12.48 19.02 -3.29
N VAL A 11 -12.09 17.83 -2.83
CA VAL A 11 -10.73 17.28 -3.02
C VAL A 11 -10.38 17.17 -4.50
N VAL A 12 -11.27 16.59 -5.32
CA VAL A 12 -11.07 16.47 -6.78
C VAL A 12 -10.89 17.84 -7.43
N LYS A 13 -11.70 18.82 -7.05
CA LYS A 13 -11.62 20.18 -7.60
C LYS A 13 -10.32 20.87 -7.22
N LEU A 14 -9.88 20.75 -5.97
CA LEU A 14 -8.62 21.33 -5.47
C LEU A 14 -7.39 20.67 -6.10
N LEU A 15 -7.44 19.36 -6.35
CA LEU A 15 -6.37 18.64 -7.05
C LEU A 15 -6.25 19.05 -8.51
N LYS A 16 -7.36 19.37 -9.18
CA LYS A 16 -7.37 19.72 -10.61
C LYS A 16 -6.77 21.10 -10.87
N ASP A 17 -6.88 22.01 -9.92
CA ASP A 17 -6.36 23.37 -10.04
C ASP A 17 -4.83 23.42 -9.93
N GLU A 18 -4.20 22.43 -9.26
CA GLU A 18 -2.76 22.27 -9.03
C GLU A 18 -2.01 23.52 -8.53
N SER A 19 -2.74 24.57 -8.12
CA SER A 19 -2.17 25.81 -7.59
C SER A 19 -1.75 25.64 -6.13
N GLU A 20 -0.76 26.42 -5.71
CA GLU A 20 -0.25 26.38 -4.33
C GLU A 20 -1.35 26.75 -3.30
N GLU A 21 -2.28 27.64 -3.67
CA GLU A 21 -3.43 27.99 -2.84
C GLU A 21 -4.43 26.83 -2.71
N SER A 22 -4.76 26.18 -3.82
CA SER A 22 -5.68 25.03 -3.81
C SER A 22 -5.09 23.83 -3.06
N LEU A 23 -3.79 23.58 -3.20
CA LEU A 23 -3.09 22.55 -2.42
C LEU A 23 -3.00 22.93 -0.93
N GLY A 24 -2.83 24.21 -0.61
CA GLY A 24 -2.87 24.70 0.77
C GLY A 24 -4.26 24.53 1.41
N CYS A 25 -5.32 24.83 0.67
CA CYS A 25 -6.71 24.58 1.07
C CYS A 25 -6.97 23.08 1.25
N LEU A 26 -6.45 22.25 0.35
CA LEU A 26 -6.52 20.79 0.47
C LEU A 26 -5.84 20.30 1.75
N CYS A 27 -4.63 20.77 2.08
CA CYS A 27 -3.94 20.40 3.31
C CYS A 27 -4.77 20.74 4.56
N LYS A 28 -5.38 21.93 4.61
CA LYS A 28 -6.28 22.35 5.70
C LYS A 28 -7.56 21.52 5.77
N LEU A 29 -8.10 21.09 4.63
CA LEU A 29 -9.25 20.19 4.61
C LEU A 29 -8.85 18.83 5.20
N LEU A 30 -7.67 18.33 4.84
CA LEU A 30 -7.13 17.04 5.26
C LEU A 30 -6.65 16.99 6.72
N THR A 31 -6.52 18.13 7.42
CA THR A 31 -6.34 18.17 8.88
C THR A 31 -7.63 17.81 9.65
N THR A 32 -8.72 17.47 8.98
CA THR A 32 -9.97 17.07 9.64
C THR A 32 -9.95 15.56 10.00
N PRO A 33 -10.25 15.17 11.25
CA PRO A 33 -10.16 13.78 11.73
C PRO A 33 -10.95 12.73 10.96
N LYS A 34 -12.03 13.13 10.30
CA LYS A 34 -12.95 12.24 9.59
C LYS A 34 -12.45 11.82 8.20
N LEU A 35 -11.24 12.22 7.78
CA LEU A 35 -10.74 12.07 6.40
C LEU A 35 -9.49 11.16 6.32
N ASN A 36 -9.50 10.05 7.05
CA ASN A 36 -8.39 9.09 7.08
C ASN A 36 -8.18 8.35 5.75
N SER A 37 -9.23 8.16 4.95
CA SER A 37 -9.20 7.50 3.64
C SER A 37 -8.31 8.20 2.59
N TYR A 38 -7.88 9.44 2.84
CA TYR A 38 -7.06 10.25 1.92
C TYR A 38 -5.54 10.18 2.19
N CYS A 39 -5.07 9.33 3.12
CA CYS A 39 -3.63 9.16 3.38
C CYS A 39 -2.84 8.77 2.11
N GLY A 40 -3.41 7.87 1.30
CA GLY A 40 -2.80 7.45 0.03
C GLY A 40 -2.63 8.61 -0.96
N LEU A 41 -3.62 9.51 -1.02
CA LEU A 41 -3.55 10.72 -1.84
C LEU A 41 -2.39 11.63 -1.40
N ILE A 42 -2.23 11.85 -0.09
CA ILE A 42 -1.14 12.67 0.46
C ILE A 42 0.23 12.07 0.08
N CYS A 43 0.40 10.75 0.23
CA CYS A 43 1.64 10.06 -0.12
C CYS A 43 1.95 10.17 -1.63
N ASN A 44 0.93 10.07 -2.48
CA ASN A 44 1.09 10.23 -3.94
C ASN A 44 1.41 11.68 -4.32
N LEU A 45 0.82 12.67 -3.65
CA LEU A 45 1.17 14.08 -3.82
C LEU A 45 2.63 14.37 -3.45
N MET A 46 3.13 13.75 -2.37
CA MET A 46 4.52 13.90 -1.93
C MET A 46 5.55 13.39 -2.95
N LYS A 47 5.16 12.45 -3.83
CA LYS A 47 6.00 11.97 -4.94
C LYS A 47 6.04 12.94 -6.13
N LYS A 48 5.10 13.88 -6.23
CA LYS A 48 5.08 14.92 -7.28
C LYS A 48 6.08 16.05 -6.97
N LYS A 49 6.42 16.83 -7.98
CA LYS A 49 7.25 18.04 -7.85
C LYS A 49 6.41 19.19 -7.26
N LEU A 50 6.31 19.23 -5.93
CA LEU A 50 5.60 20.28 -5.18
C LEU A 50 6.56 21.34 -4.59
N SER A 51 6.03 22.52 -4.25
CA SER A 51 6.78 23.54 -3.50
C SER A 51 7.18 23.00 -2.12
N SER A 52 8.29 23.50 -1.57
CA SER A 52 8.75 23.10 -0.23
C SER A 52 7.68 23.37 0.83
N ARG A 53 6.95 24.49 0.71
CA ARG A 53 5.87 24.86 1.64
C ARG A 53 4.77 23.81 1.67
N ILE A 54 4.28 23.36 0.52
CA ILE A 54 3.24 22.33 0.45
C ILE A 54 3.74 20.98 0.95
N LYS A 55 5.01 20.62 0.65
CA LYS A 55 5.60 19.39 1.19
C LYS A 55 5.64 19.38 2.71
N PHE A 56 6.04 20.48 3.33
CA PHE A 56 6.00 20.60 4.80
C PHE A 56 4.57 20.55 5.34
N MET A 57 3.61 21.22 4.69
CA MET A 57 2.20 21.14 5.11
C MET A 57 1.64 19.71 5.03
N LEU A 58 1.98 18.94 3.99
CA LEU A 58 1.56 17.54 3.85
C LEU A 58 2.25 16.63 4.87
N GLN A 59 3.54 16.87 5.16
CA GLN A 59 4.26 16.19 6.24
C GLN A 59 3.62 16.48 7.61
N ASP A 60 3.21 17.72 7.87
CA ASP A 60 2.52 18.09 9.11
C ASP A 60 1.18 17.36 9.24
N VAL A 61 0.41 17.23 8.14
CA VAL A 61 -0.85 16.46 8.13
C VAL A 61 -0.60 14.98 8.45
N LEU A 62 0.42 14.36 7.86
CA LEU A 62 0.79 12.97 8.16
C LEU A 62 1.24 12.81 9.62
N ALA A 63 2.09 13.72 10.09
CA ALA A 63 2.57 13.77 11.46
C ALA A 63 1.44 13.93 12.49
N LEU A 64 0.42 14.75 12.20
CA LEU A 64 -0.78 14.90 13.03
C LEU A 64 -1.59 13.61 13.10
N ARG A 65 -1.69 12.89 11.98
CA ARG A 65 -2.40 11.60 11.91
C ARG A 65 -1.67 10.49 12.67
N GLU A 66 -0.34 10.45 12.60
CA GLU A 66 0.50 9.50 13.35
C GLU A 66 0.41 9.69 14.87
N ASN A 67 0.05 10.88 15.36
CA ASN A 67 -0.05 11.20 16.79
C ASN A 67 -1.50 11.29 17.28
N ASP A 68 -2.44 10.51 16.71
CA ASP A 68 -3.86 10.51 17.11
C ASP A 68 -4.50 11.91 17.16
N TRP A 69 -4.17 12.77 16.20
CA TRP A 69 -4.64 14.17 16.13
C TRP A 69 -4.18 15.05 17.29
N VAL A 70 -3.17 14.62 18.04
CA VAL A 70 -2.50 15.43 19.05
C VAL A 70 -1.49 16.33 18.33
N PRO A 71 -1.67 17.67 18.36
CA PRO A 71 -0.71 18.58 17.76
C PRO A 71 0.66 18.41 18.40
N ARG A 72 1.70 18.23 17.57
CA ARG A 72 3.09 18.04 18.03
C ARG A 72 3.65 19.28 18.75
N ARG A 73 2.99 20.42 18.63
CA ARG A 73 3.27 21.68 19.34
C ARG A 73 1.98 22.12 20.02
N THR A 74 1.99 22.23 21.34
CA THR A 74 1.22 23.29 22.00
C THR A 74 1.69 24.62 21.41
N ASP A 75 0.83 25.64 21.30
CA ASP A 75 1.20 26.99 20.84
C ASP A 75 2.20 27.67 21.81
N GLU A 76 3.37 27.08 22.02
CA GLU A 76 4.52 27.73 22.60
C GLU A 76 5.13 28.59 21.49
N GLY A 77 4.92 29.90 21.63
CA GLY A 77 5.52 30.90 20.76
C GLY A 77 7.05 30.77 20.65
N PRO A 78 7.68 31.55 19.77
CA PRO A 78 9.11 31.43 19.51
C PRO A 78 9.92 31.47 20.81
N LYS A 79 10.69 30.40 21.07
CA LYS A 79 11.63 30.32 22.20
C LYS A 79 12.55 31.54 22.17
N THR A 80 12.77 32.16 23.32
CA THR A 80 13.63 33.34 23.39
C THR A 80 15.10 32.95 23.26
N ILE A 81 15.93 33.87 22.74
CA ILE A 81 17.39 33.69 22.58
C ILE A 81 18.04 33.25 23.91
N GLN A 82 17.48 33.66 25.05
CA GLN A 82 17.96 33.29 26.38
C GLN A 82 17.72 31.80 26.71
N GLN A 83 16.56 31.24 26.34
CA GLN A 83 16.26 29.83 26.53
C GLN A 83 17.17 28.94 25.67
N LEU A 84 17.48 29.39 24.46
CA LEU A 84 18.34 28.65 23.53
C LEU A 84 19.80 28.60 24.04
N HIS A 85 20.34 29.70 24.58
CA HIS A 85 21.67 29.70 25.21
C HIS A 85 21.75 28.80 26.45
N GLN A 86 20.68 28.73 27.23
CA GLN A 86 20.63 27.89 28.42
C GLN A 86 20.54 26.40 28.08
N GLU A 87 19.77 26.04 27.04
CA GLU A 87 19.72 24.67 26.49
C GLU A 87 21.06 24.24 25.90
N VAL A 88 21.73 25.12 25.14
CA VAL A 88 23.08 24.85 24.59
C VAL A 88 24.08 24.63 25.73
N LYS A 89 24.08 25.49 26.75
CA LYS A 89 24.99 25.36 27.90
C LYS A 89 24.77 24.04 28.66
N GLN A 90 23.51 23.65 28.87
CA GLN A 90 23.18 22.37 29.52
C GLN A 90 23.54 21.17 28.65
N ALA A 91 23.43 21.28 27.32
CA ALA A 91 23.84 20.23 26.39
C ALA A 91 25.37 20.06 26.38
N GLU A 92 26.13 21.16 26.36
CA GLU A 92 27.61 21.16 26.43
C GLU A 92 28.11 20.54 27.74
N GLU A 93 27.49 20.87 28.89
CA GLU A 93 27.84 20.27 30.18
C GLU A 93 27.56 18.76 30.20
N ARG A 94 26.44 18.32 29.62
CA ARG A 94 26.09 16.89 29.49
C ARG A 94 27.05 16.14 28.56
N GLU A 95 27.48 16.76 27.47
CA GLU A 95 28.43 16.17 26.52
C GLU A 95 29.83 16.06 27.12
N GLN A 96 30.30 17.08 27.86
CA GLN A 96 31.58 17.03 28.58
C GLN A 96 31.61 15.96 29.68
N LEU A 97 30.49 15.75 30.38
CA LEU A 97 30.34 14.68 31.37
C LEU A 97 30.35 13.28 30.73
N GLN A 98 29.86 13.15 29.50
CA GLN A 98 29.90 11.89 28.74
C GLN A 98 31.30 11.60 28.19
N LEU A 99 32.00 12.61 27.64
CA LEU A 99 33.38 12.46 27.15
C LEU A 99 34.37 12.11 28.28
N LYS A 100 34.18 12.62 29.50
CA LYS A 100 35.04 12.28 30.65
C LYS A 100 34.89 10.85 31.15
N LYS A 101 33.80 10.15 30.79
CA LYS A 101 33.55 8.76 31.20
C LYS A 101 34.05 7.72 30.19
N ALA A 102 34.51 8.15 29.01
CA ALA A 102 35.02 7.25 28.00
C ALA A 102 36.53 7.47 27.77
N ILE A 103 37.26 6.37 27.52
CA ILE A 103 38.54 6.19 26.79
C ILE A 103 39.72 5.64 27.64
N PRO A 104 40.61 4.73 27.13
CA PRO A 104 40.61 3.94 25.88
C PRO A 104 40.91 2.42 26.03
N GLY A 105 40.52 1.62 25.03
CA GLY A 105 41.00 0.23 24.87
C GLY A 105 40.88 -0.33 23.44
N LYS A 106 41.80 0.10 22.57
CA LYS A 106 42.38 -0.56 21.37
C LYS A 106 41.45 -1.18 20.30
N PHE A 107 41.51 -0.63 19.07
CA PHE A 107 41.64 -1.43 17.84
C PHE A 107 42.38 -0.62 16.76
N ASN A 108 43.58 -1.07 16.37
CA ASN A 108 44.27 -0.69 15.12
C ASN A 108 43.69 -1.60 14.02
N GLN A 109 43.16 -1.09 12.91
CA GLN A 109 43.80 -0.51 11.73
C GLN A 109 44.34 -1.55 10.72
N ASP A 110 43.89 -1.31 9.48
CA ASP A 110 44.44 -1.72 8.18
C ASP A 110 44.14 -3.15 7.69
N PHE A 111 43.49 -3.28 6.52
CA PHE A 111 44.14 -3.10 5.21
C PHE A 111 43.13 -3.18 4.06
N ARG A 112 43.40 -2.32 3.08
CA ARG A 112 42.80 -2.24 1.75
C ARG A 112 43.82 -2.84 0.78
N HIS A 113 43.50 -3.88 0.01
CA HIS A 113 44.08 -3.99 -1.34
C HIS A 113 43.35 -4.94 -2.29
N ASN A 114 43.26 -4.44 -3.52
CA ASN A 114 42.92 -5.06 -4.79
C ASN A 114 44.12 -5.89 -5.27
N PHE A 115 43.96 -6.95 -6.07
CA PHE A 115 44.87 -7.28 -7.19
C PHE A 115 44.34 -8.43 -8.08
N GLU A 116 44.02 -8.03 -9.32
CA GLU A 116 44.10 -8.62 -10.67
C GLU A 116 44.32 -10.13 -11.01
N HIS A 117 43.55 -10.53 -12.04
CA HIS A 117 43.87 -11.26 -13.29
C HIS A 117 44.45 -12.70 -13.30
N LYS A 118 43.78 -13.60 -14.05
CA LYS A 118 44.25 -14.07 -15.39
C LYS A 118 43.32 -15.09 -16.13
N THR A 119 43.04 -14.74 -17.39
CA THR A 119 43.02 -15.55 -18.65
C THR A 119 42.01 -16.68 -18.95
N THR A 120 41.33 -16.47 -20.10
CA THR A 120 40.68 -17.33 -21.14
C THR A 120 41.61 -18.46 -21.72
N PRO A 121 41.21 -19.38 -22.65
CA PRO A 121 40.13 -19.29 -23.68
C PRO A 121 39.38 -20.56 -24.21
N LYS A 122 38.23 -20.27 -24.87
CA LYS A 122 37.63 -20.81 -26.13
C LYS A 122 37.12 -22.25 -26.31
N GLY A 123 35.90 -22.32 -26.87
CA GLY A 123 35.28 -23.41 -27.63
C GLY A 123 33.82 -23.63 -27.16
N GLY A 124 32.73 -23.38 -27.89
CA GLY A 124 32.49 -23.29 -29.32
C GLY A 124 31.69 -24.52 -29.78
N SER A 125 30.34 -24.47 -29.73
CA SER A 125 29.47 -25.02 -30.78
C SER A 125 27.99 -24.75 -30.49
N SER A 126 27.25 -24.41 -31.55
CA SER A 126 25.82 -24.14 -31.56
C SER A 126 25.04 -25.34 -32.13
N LYS A 127 23.81 -25.55 -31.60
CA LYS A 127 22.51 -25.97 -32.22
C LYS A 127 22.49 -27.05 -33.33
N PRO A 128 21.43 -27.89 -33.43
CA PRO A 128 20.10 -27.50 -34.00
C PRO A 128 18.93 -28.09 -33.18
N LEU A 129 17.63 -27.74 -33.23
CA LEU A 129 16.67 -27.12 -34.15
C LEU A 129 16.37 -27.83 -35.48
N SER A 130 15.57 -28.89 -35.40
CA SER A 130 14.42 -29.27 -36.28
C SER A 130 13.70 -30.44 -35.58
N GLU A 131 12.41 -30.77 -35.67
CA GLU A 131 11.37 -30.66 -36.71
C GLU A 131 10.02 -30.95 -35.99
N LEU A 132 9.05 -30.04 -35.98
CA LEU A 132 7.94 -29.88 -36.94
C LEU A 132 6.84 -30.98 -36.94
N ILE A 133 5.66 -30.52 -36.47
CA ILE A 133 4.29 -30.70 -37.00
C ILE A 133 3.57 -32.04 -36.73
N ALA A 134 2.54 -31.95 -35.88
CA ALA A 134 1.27 -32.64 -36.09
C ALA A 134 0.09 -31.84 -35.48
N LYS A 135 -0.67 -31.16 -36.35
CA LYS A 135 -2.07 -30.70 -36.18
C LYS A 135 -2.39 -29.81 -34.96
N GLU A 136 -2.26 -28.49 -35.11
CA GLU A 136 -2.81 -27.54 -34.14
C GLU A 136 -4.25 -27.17 -34.52
N VAL A 137 -5.18 -27.77 -33.80
CA VAL A 137 -6.34 -27.02 -33.29
C VAL A 137 -5.76 -25.93 -32.41
N GLU A 138 -6.14 -24.66 -32.57
CA GLU A 138 -5.74 -23.54 -31.71
C GLU A 138 -5.99 -23.88 -30.23
N GLN A 139 -4.99 -24.47 -29.58
CA GLN A 139 -4.87 -24.55 -28.13
C GLN A 139 -3.96 -23.40 -27.74
N VAL A 140 -4.56 -22.25 -27.43
CA VAL A 140 -3.84 -21.14 -26.82
C VAL A 140 -3.25 -21.67 -25.51
N GLN A 141 -1.93 -21.85 -25.49
CA GLN A 141 -1.20 -22.29 -24.31
C GLN A 141 -1.55 -21.35 -23.14
N ASP A 142 -2.02 -21.94 -22.03
CA ASP A 142 -2.36 -21.19 -20.82
C ASP A 142 -1.14 -20.39 -20.37
N ARG A 143 -1.32 -19.08 -20.15
CA ARG A 143 -0.28 -18.19 -19.64
C ARG A 143 0.07 -18.50 -18.19
N ASP A 144 1.34 -18.36 -17.83
CA ASP A 144 1.81 -18.55 -16.47
C ASP A 144 1.24 -17.49 -15.50
N GLU A 145 0.86 -17.91 -14.28
CA GLU A 145 0.21 -17.04 -13.30
C GLU A 145 1.11 -15.85 -12.88
N GLU A 146 2.43 -16.05 -12.79
CA GLU A 146 3.36 -14.99 -12.40
C GLU A 146 3.54 -13.98 -13.54
N GLU A 147 3.57 -14.42 -14.80
CA GLU A 147 3.57 -13.50 -15.96
C GLU A 147 2.33 -12.61 -15.98
N VAL A 148 1.16 -13.21 -15.72
CA VAL A 148 -0.12 -12.50 -15.66
C VAL A 148 -0.11 -11.49 -14.51
N TYR A 149 0.38 -11.88 -13.34
CA TYR A 149 0.54 -11.00 -12.19
C TYR A 149 1.43 -9.80 -12.52
N GLN A 150 2.61 -10.02 -13.11
CA GLN A 150 3.54 -8.94 -13.45
C GLN A 150 2.96 -7.99 -14.50
N ALA A 151 2.19 -8.49 -15.47
CA ALA A 151 1.52 -7.64 -16.45
C ALA A 151 0.42 -6.78 -15.83
N LEU A 152 -0.44 -7.36 -14.99
CA LEU A 152 -1.50 -6.64 -14.28
C LEU A 152 -0.92 -5.59 -13.33
N ARG A 153 0.16 -5.92 -12.60
CA ARG A 153 0.89 -4.97 -11.76
C ARG A 153 1.39 -3.76 -12.54
N ARG A 154 1.96 -3.96 -13.73
CA ARG A 154 2.42 -2.85 -14.60
C ARG A 154 1.25 -1.98 -15.08
N LEU A 155 0.14 -2.59 -15.47
CA LEU A 155 -1.06 -1.85 -15.89
C LEU A 155 -1.61 -0.97 -14.76
N LEU A 156 -1.66 -1.51 -13.54
CA LEU A 156 -2.10 -0.78 -12.34
C LEU A 156 -1.14 0.37 -11.99
N GLN A 157 0.17 0.14 -12.03
CA GLN A 157 1.20 1.17 -11.78
C GLN A 157 1.15 2.33 -12.78
N ASN A 158 0.76 2.05 -14.03
CA ASN A 158 0.60 3.06 -15.07
C ASN A 158 -0.74 3.82 -14.99
N ASN A 159 -1.51 3.65 -13.89
CA ASN A 159 -2.83 4.25 -13.71
C ASN A 159 -3.81 3.93 -14.86
N SER A 160 -3.72 2.73 -15.43
CA SER A 160 -4.63 2.31 -16.51
C SER A 160 -6.08 2.29 -16.01
N VAL A 161 -7.02 2.79 -16.80
CA VAL A 161 -8.46 2.71 -16.51
C VAL A 161 -8.99 1.28 -16.67
N ASN A 162 -10.11 0.96 -16.02
CA ASN A 162 -10.64 -0.41 -16.00
C ASN A 162 -10.90 -0.99 -17.39
N ASP A 163 -11.41 -0.19 -18.34
CA ASP A 163 -11.68 -0.66 -19.71
C ASP A 163 -10.42 -1.20 -20.40
N LYS A 164 -9.28 -0.52 -20.22
CA LYS A 164 -8.00 -0.96 -20.79
C LYS A 164 -7.48 -2.24 -20.13
N ILE A 165 -7.69 -2.37 -18.81
CA ILE A 165 -7.31 -3.58 -18.07
C ILE A 165 -8.19 -4.75 -18.52
N GLU A 166 -9.49 -4.53 -18.66
CA GLU A 166 -10.44 -5.53 -19.12
C GLU A 166 -10.16 -5.97 -20.56
N GLU A 167 -9.91 -5.03 -21.47
CA GLU A 167 -9.51 -5.31 -22.84
C GLU A 167 -8.23 -6.16 -22.86
N TRP A 168 -7.23 -5.81 -22.05
CA TRP A 168 -6.00 -6.60 -21.95
C TRP A 168 -6.28 -8.01 -21.42
N ILE A 169 -7.12 -8.17 -20.40
CA ILE A 169 -7.52 -9.48 -19.85
C ILE A 169 -8.23 -10.31 -20.93
N GLN A 170 -9.15 -9.71 -21.69
CA GLN A 170 -9.92 -10.38 -22.73
C GLN A 170 -9.05 -10.81 -23.92
N ASN A 171 -8.07 -9.99 -24.30
CA ASN A 171 -7.17 -10.26 -25.42
C ASN A 171 -6.03 -11.22 -25.05
N THR A 172 -5.63 -11.27 -23.78
CA THR A 172 -4.48 -12.06 -23.33
C THR A 172 -4.88 -13.43 -22.79
N LEU A 173 -6.04 -13.54 -22.13
CA LEU A 173 -6.45 -14.76 -21.43
C LEU A 173 -7.65 -15.43 -22.09
N ASN A 174 -7.57 -16.74 -22.26
CA ASN A 174 -8.69 -17.55 -22.75
C ASN A 174 -9.82 -17.65 -21.69
N ASN A 175 -11.00 -18.12 -22.11
CA ASN A 175 -12.19 -18.21 -21.24
C ASN A 175 -11.96 -19.10 -20.00
N ARG A 176 -11.13 -20.14 -20.12
CA ARG A 176 -10.80 -21.06 -19.03
C ARG A 176 -9.96 -20.34 -17.97
N GLN A 177 -8.90 -19.65 -18.38
CA GLN A 177 -8.05 -18.88 -17.46
C GLN A 177 -8.83 -17.76 -16.79
N ARG A 178 -9.66 -17.01 -17.53
CA ARG A 178 -10.49 -15.92 -16.96
C ARG A 178 -11.49 -16.39 -15.90
N SER A 179 -11.95 -17.63 -16.01
CA SER A 179 -12.86 -18.24 -15.03
C SER A 179 -12.12 -18.99 -13.91
N SER A 180 -10.80 -19.09 -13.96
CA SER A 180 -10.00 -19.86 -12.99
C SER A 180 -9.82 -19.11 -11.67
N ASP A 181 -9.64 -19.86 -10.58
CA ASP A 181 -9.26 -19.27 -9.29
C ASP A 181 -7.82 -18.76 -9.30
N GLY A 182 -6.96 -19.34 -10.13
CA GLY A 182 -5.57 -18.91 -10.32
C GLY A 182 -5.49 -17.47 -10.81
N PHE A 183 -6.22 -17.17 -11.89
CA PHE A 183 -6.36 -15.81 -12.37
C PHE A 183 -6.93 -14.87 -11.30
N LEU A 184 -8.00 -15.27 -10.60
CA LEU A 184 -8.60 -14.40 -9.58
C LEU A 184 -7.63 -14.12 -8.42
N ARG A 185 -6.86 -15.13 -7.98
CA ARG A 185 -5.81 -14.94 -6.97
C ARG A 185 -4.77 -13.93 -7.40
N VAL A 186 -4.27 -14.08 -8.63
CA VAL A 186 -3.30 -13.18 -9.24
C VAL A 186 -3.85 -11.75 -9.37
N TRP A 187 -5.09 -11.63 -9.87
CA TRP A 187 -5.75 -10.34 -10.03
C TRP A 187 -5.94 -9.62 -8.70
N MET A 188 -6.50 -10.33 -7.71
CA MET A 188 -6.72 -9.77 -6.38
C MET A 188 -5.40 -9.40 -5.70
N ARG A 189 -4.36 -10.23 -5.83
CA ARG A 189 -3.02 -9.91 -5.32
C ARG A 189 -2.47 -8.63 -5.95
N ALA A 190 -2.55 -8.49 -7.27
CA ALA A 190 -2.08 -7.31 -7.98
C ALA A 190 -2.82 -6.03 -7.55
N VAL A 191 -4.15 -6.08 -7.44
CA VAL A 191 -4.96 -4.94 -6.98
C VAL A 191 -4.62 -4.58 -5.54
N CYS A 192 -4.63 -5.54 -4.61
CA CYS A 192 -4.34 -5.26 -3.22
C CYS A 192 -2.94 -4.66 -3.03
N GLN A 193 -1.93 -5.20 -3.71
CA GLN A 193 -0.57 -4.67 -3.63
C GLN A 193 -0.41 -3.31 -4.31
N SER A 194 -1.23 -2.97 -5.31
CA SER A 194 -1.17 -1.63 -5.91
C SER A 194 -1.73 -0.55 -4.98
N VAL A 195 -2.69 -0.91 -4.12
CA VAL A 195 -3.37 0.04 -3.23
C VAL A 195 -2.76 0.12 -1.83
N ILE A 196 -1.92 -0.84 -1.43
CA ILE A 196 -1.20 -0.76 -0.15
C ILE A 196 -0.10 0.30 -0.26
N VAL A 197 -0.06 1.18 0.74
CA VAL A 197 0.95 2.23 0.88
C VAL A 197 1.73 1.98 2.16
N ASP A 198 3.06 1.98 2.05
CA ASP A 198 3.98 1.96 3.19
C ASP A 198 4.55 3.38 3.39
N CYS A 199 4.18 3.99 4.51
CA CYS A 199 4.70 5.29 4.94
C CYS A 199 5.23 5.25 6.38
N GLY A 200 5.77 4.11 6.83
CA GLY A 200 6.16 3.86 8.22
C GLY A 200 5.11 3.09 9.02
N ALA A 201 3.86 3.13 8.57
CA ALA A 201 2.80 2.18 8.87
C ALA A 201 2.07 1.82 7.58
N TYR A 202 1.57 0.58 7.46
CA TYR A 202 0.82 0.17 6.29
C TYR A 202 -0.59 0.76 6.30
N THR A 203 -0.97 1.38 5.18
CA THR A 203 -2.29 1.97 4.96
C THR A 203 -2.84 1.59 3.59
N LEU A 204 -4.11 1.89 3.34
CA LEU A 204 -4.82 1.57 2.12
C LEU A 204 -5.17 2.84 1.33
N ASN A 205 -4.83 2.87 0.05
CA ASN A 205 -5.33 3.86 -0.88
C ASN A 205 -6.77 3.49 -1.30
N THR A 206 -7.73 3.87 -0.46
CA THR A 206 -9.16 3.57 -0.65
C THR A 206 -9.69 4.08 -2.00
N TYR A 207 -9.24 5.25 -2.46
CA TYR A 207 -9.68 5.81 -3.75
C TYR A 207 -9.29 4.89 -4.92
N GLU A 208 -8.04 4.45 -4.96
CA GLU A 208 -7.60 3.55 -6.03
C GLU A 208 -8.29 2.19 -5.95
N LEU A 209 -8.59 1.68 -4.76
CA LEU A 209 -9.37 0.45 -4.60
C LEU A 209 -10.80 0.62 -5.12
N LEU A 210 -11.48 1.71 -4.76
CA LEU A 210 -12.82 2.06 -5.25
C LEU A 210 -12.87 2.15 -6.77
N GLN A 211 -11.83 2.71 -7.41
CA GLN A 211 -11.75 2.73 -8.87
C GLN A 211 -11.71 1.32 -9.48
N ARG A 212 -11.27 0.29 -8.75
CA ARG A 212 -11.21 -1.10 -9.24
C ARG A 212 -12.45 -1.93 -8.92
N VAL A 213 -13.31 -1.50 -8.00
CA VAL A 213 -14.50 -2.24 -7.53
C VAL A 213 -15.39 -2.71 -8.69
N SER A 214 -15.68 -1.85 -9.66
CA SER A 214 -16.54 -2.22 -10.78
C SER A 214 -15.97 -3.36 -11.63
N LEU A 215 -14.65 -3.40 -11.81
CA LEU A 215 -13.97 -4.48 -12.52
C LEU A 215 -13.82 -5.72 -11.64
N LEU A 216 -13.59 -5.57 -10.34
CA LEU A 216 -13.59 -6.68 -9.38
C LEU A 216 -14.93 -7.43 -9.39
N LYS A 217 -16.06 -6.71 -9.32
CA LYS A 217 -17.41 -7.29 -9.43
C LYS A 217 -17.65 -8.07 -10.73
N LYS A 218 -16.97 -7.73 -11.83
CA LYS A 218 -17.09 -8.48 -13.08
C LYS A 218 -16.49 -9.89 -12.99
N PHE A 219 -15.50 -10.11 -12.12
CA PHE A 219 -14.82 -11.40 -11.97
C PHE A 219 -15.19 -12.15 -10.69
N ILE A 220 -15.73 -11.45 -9.69
CA ILE A 220 -16.18 -12.02 -8.40
C ILE A 220 -17.71 -12.09 -8.44
N LYS A 221 -18.26 -13.20 -8.95
CA LYS A 221 -19.70 -13.34 -9.22
C LYS A 221 -20.46 -14.21 -8.22
N ASP A 222 -19.76 -15.09 -7.54
CA ASP A 222 -20.32 -16.11 -6.67
C ASP A 222 -19.52 -16.25 -5.37
N ASP A 223 -20.11 -16.94 -4.39
CA ASP A 223 -19.54 -17.14 -3.08
C ASP A 223 -18.18 -17.83 -3.13
N GLN A 224 -17.94 -18.75 -4.08
CA GLN A 224 -16.64 -19.42 -4.20
C GLN A 224 -15.56 -18.41 -4.60
N LYS A 225 -15.85 -17.53 -5.56
CA LYS A 225 -14.93 -16.44 -5.93
C LYS A 225 -14.69 -15.46 -4.79
N GLN A 226 -15.72 -15.13 -4.02
CA GLN A 226 -15.56 -14.30 -2.81
C GLN A 226 -14.68 -14.98 -1.75
N LEU A 227 -14.83 -16.29 -1.51
CA LEU A 227 -13.95 -17.06 -0.63
C LEU A 227 -12.50 -17.08 -1.12
N VAL A 228 -12.26 -17.12 -2.43
CA VAL A 228 -10.91 -16.99 -3.01
C VAL A 228 -10.31 -15.62 -2.68
N VAL A 229 -11.09 -14.55 -2.82
CA VAL A 229 -10.66 -13.18 -2.47
C VAL A 229 -10.29 -13.07 -0.99
N LEU A 230 -11.12 -13.63 -0.10
CA LEU A 230 -10.86 -13.66 1.34
C LEU A 230 -9.56 -14.40 1.67
N ASN A 231 -9.31 -15.54 1.02
CA ASN A 231 -8.05 -16.26 1.16
C ASN A 231 -6.84 -15.44 0.70
N VAL A 232 -6.96 -14.69 -0.41
CA VAL A 232 -5.88 -13.83 -0.91
C VAL A 232 -5.57 -12.71 0.07
N LEU A 233 -6.60 -12.03 0.59
CA LEU A 233 -6.43 -10.97 1.59
C LEU A 233 -5.78 -11.52 2.86
N GLN A 234 -6.23 -12.67 3.35
CA GLN A 234 -5.62 -13.33 4.49
C GLN A 234 -4.13 -13.61 4.23
N GLN A 235 -3.80 -14.24 3.10
CA GLN A 235 -2.41 -14.54 2.77
C GLN A 235 -1.57 -13.27 2.65
N LEU A 236 -2.09 -12.24 1.99
CA LEU A 236 -1.36 -10.99 1.79
C LEU A 236 -1.02 -10.31 3.11
N VAL A 237 -1.99 -10.15 4.01
CA VAL A 237 -1.78 -9.50 5.32
C VAL A 237 -0.78 -10.28 6.18
N VAL A 238 -0.78 -11.61 6.08
CA VAL A 238 0.21 -12.45 6.76
C VAL A 238 1.62 -12.25 6.22
N HIS A 239 1.78 -12.04 4.91
CA HIS A 239 3.09 -11.81 4.29
C HIS A 239 3.73 -10.46 4.62
N ILE A 240 2.95 -9.48 5.11
CA ILE A 240 3.44 -8.14 5.47
C ILE A 240 3.46 -7.93 6.99
N ASP A 241 3.61 -9.02 7.75
CA ASP A 241 3.68 -9.04 9.21
C ASP A 241 2.45 -8.44 9.92
N GLN A 242 1.29 -8.51 9.25
CA GLN A 242 -0.02 -8.24 9.83
C GLN A 242 -0.16 -6.86 10.47
N PRO A 243 -0.06 -5.80 9.68
CA PRO A 243 -0.22 -4.45 10.17
C PRO A 243 -1.61 -4.23 10.74
N ASP A 244 -1.64 -3.56 11.88
CA ASP A 244 -2.87 -3.24 12.59
C ASP A 244 -3.81 -2.41 11.70
N GLY A 245 -5.08 -2.82 11.65
CA GLY A 245 -6.13 -2.11 10.92
C GLY A 245 -6.11 -2.25 9.39
N LEU A 246 -5.09 -2.85 8.77
CA LEU A 246 -5.07 -2.96 7.30
C LEU A 246 -6.16 -3.87 6.76
N LEU A 247 -6.34 -5.04 7.37
CA LEU A 247 -7.38 -5.98 6.96
C LEU A 247 -8.78 -5.35 7.10
N ARG A 248 -8.96 -4.58 8.17
CA ARG A 248 -10.16 -3.78 8.43
C ARG A 248 -10.41 -2.76 7.31
N MET A 249 -9.39 -2.00 6.90
CA MET A 249 -9.52 -1.03 5.80
C MET A 249 -9.92 -1.69 4.47
N PHE A 250 -9.42 -2.89 4.17
CA PHE A 250 -9.88 -3.63 2.99
C PHE A 250 -11.36 -3.99 3.09
N PHE A 251 -11.81 -4.44 4.26
CA PHE A 251 -13.20 -4.87 4.45
C PHE A 251 -14.21 -3.73 4.51
N ASP A 252 -13.84 -2.58 5.05
CA ASP A 252 -14.67 -1.39 4.97
C ASP A 252 -15.03 -1.12 3.49
N VAL A 253 -14.09 -1.27 2.54
CA VAL A 253 -14.40 -1.07 1.11
C VAL A 253 -15.12 -2.27 0.48
N LEU A 254 -14.64 -3.49 0.70
CA LEU A 254 -15.13 -4.65 -0.05
C LEU A 254 -16.53 -5.12 0.39
N LEU A 255 -16.92 -4.85 1.65
CA LEU A 255 -18.26 -5.11 2.15
C LEU A 255 -19.22 -3.97 1.77
N ASP A 256 -18.84 -2.70 2.00
CA ASP A 256 -19.70 -1.55 1.67
C ASP A 256 -20.02 -1.51 0.17
N GLU A 257 -19.04 -1.84 -0.66
CA GLU A 257 -19.22 -1.91 -2.10
C GLU A 257 -19.75 -3.27 -2.58
N GLU A 258 -20.22 -4.17 -1.71
CA GLU A 258 -20.82 -5.47 -2.07
C GLU A 258 -19.93 -6.32 -3.02
N VAL A 259 -18.61 -6.24 -2.89
CA VAL A 259 -17.68 -7.14 -3.58
C VAL A 259 -17.64 -8.49 -2.86
N ILE A 260 -17.79 -8.45 -1.54
CA ILE A 260 -17.95 -9.60 -0.66
C ILE A 260 -19.26 -9.39 0.10
N GLN A 261 -20.09 -10.42 0.14
CA GLN A 261 -21.33 -10.41 0.89
C GLN A 261 -21.08 -10.73 2.37
N ASP A 262 -21.87 -10.13 3.25
CA ASP A 262 -21.79 -10.36 4.70
C ASP A 262 -21.89 -11.85 5.07
N GLU A 263 -22.74 -12.61 4.38
CA GLU A 263 -22.92 -14.04 4.66
C GLU A 263 -21.69 -14.87 4.25
N THR A 264 -21.07 -14.55 3.12
CA THR A 264 -19.81 -15.18 2.71
C THR A 264 -18.68 -14.80 3.65
N PHE A 265 -18.65 -13.54 4.10
CA PHE A 265 -17.68 -13.07 5.08
C PHE A 265 -17.83 -13.78 6.44
N LYS A 266 -19.06 -13.92 6.95
CA LYS A 266 -19.36 -14.62 8.21
C LYS A 266 -19.06 -16.13 8.15
N SER A 267 -19.30 -16.76 7.00
CA SER A 267 -19.04 -18.20 6.82
C SER A 267 -17.56 -18.52 6.59
N PHE A 268 -16.73 -17.52 6.28
CA PHE A 268 -15.30 -17.72 6.06
C PHE A 268 -14.55 -18.07 7.35
N LYS A 269 -13.91 -19.24 7.35
CA LYS A 269 -13.11 -19.73 8.48
C LYS A 269 -11.69 -19.19 8.43
N TRP A 270 -11.47 -18.12 9.16
CA TRP A 270 -10.14 -17.53 9.36
C TRP A 270 -9.19 -18.48 10.09
N ARG A 271 -7.98 -18.66 9.57
CA ARG A 271 -6.98 -19.52 10.20
C ARG A 271 -6.22 -18.76 11.29
N SER A 272 -6.58 -19.04 12.54
CA SER A 272 -5.97 -18.48 13.76
C SER A 272 -4.45 -18.67 13.86
N SER A 273 -3.90 -19.76 13.31
CA SER A 273 -2.45 -20.02 13.33
C SER A 273 -1.62 -19.10 12.44
N THR A 274 -2.26 -18.43 11.47
CA THR A 274 -1.56 -17.52 10.54
C THR A 274 -1.70 -16.06 10.91
N VAL A 275 -2.65 -15.69 11.78
CA VAL A 275 -2.97 -14.29 12.07
C VAL A 275 -2.93 -14.08 13.58
N ASN A 276 -2.14 -13.11 14.05
CA ASN A 276 -1.93 -12.72 15.44
C ASN A 276 -3.29 -12.53 16.09
N MET A 277 -3.57 -13.43 17.02
CA MET A 277 -4.84 -13.52 17.72
C MET A 277 -5.26 -12.20 18.37
N THR A 278 -4.35 -11.30 18.75
CA THR A 278 -4.70 -10.03 19.39
C THR A 278 -5.25 -9.01 18.40
N SER A 279 -4.60 -8.82 17.24
CA SER A 279 -5.06 -7.90 16.19
C SER A 279 -6.36 -8.42 15.53
N VAL A 280 -6.46 -9.73 15.42
CA VAL A 280 -7.61 -10.46 14.87
C VAL A 280 -8.79 -10.51 15.82
N SER A 281 -8.55 -10.68 17.13
CA SER A 281 -9.62 -10.64 18.14
C SER A 281 -10.22 -9.26 18.22
N ASN A 282 -9.43 -8.18 18.22
CA ASN A 282 -9.97 -6.82 18.17
C ASN A 282 -10.76 -6.56 16.90
N PHE A 283 -10.31 -7.08 15.76
CA PHE A 283 -11.04 -7.02 14.49
C PHE A 283 -12.36 -7.82 14.52
N PHE A 284 -12.37 -9.04 15.07
CA PHE A 284 -13.58 -9.84 15.21
C PHE A 284 -14.55 -9.29 16.24
N THR A 285 -14.06 -8.77 17.36
CA THR A 285 -14.88 -8.07 18.35
C THR A 285 -15.51 -6.84 17.70
N TRP A 286 -14.73 -6.06 16.95
CA TRP A 286 -15.28 -4.94 16.20
C TRP A 286 -16.32 -5.38 15.15
N LEU A 287 -16.09 -6.45 14.39
CA LEU A 287 -17.07 -6.97 13.42
C LEU A 287 -18.35 -7.44 14.11
N GLN A 288 -18.23 -8.12 15.25
CA GLN A 288 -19.37 -8.56 16.05
C GLN A 288 -20.13 -7.37 16.64
N GLU A 289 -19.44 -6.30 17.05
CA GLU A 289 -20.02 -5.06 17.55
C GLU A 289 -20.69 -4.25 16.44
N ALA A 290 -20.06 -4.09 15.28
CA ALA A 290 -20.64 -3.42 14.12
C ALA A 290 -21.91 -4.14 13.65
N ASN A 291 -21.89 -5.47 13.56
CA ASN A 291 -23.05 -6.28 13.16
C ASN A 291 -24.19 -6.27 14.20
N ARG A 292 -23.90 -5.89 15.46
CA ARG A 292 -24.92 -5.62 16.51
C ARG A 292 -25.54 -4.24 16.42
N LEU A 293 -24.88 -3.27 15.78
CA LEU A 293 -25.38 -1.90 15.62
C LEU A 293 -26.28 -1.74 14.40
N PHE A 294 -26.27 -2.70 13.47
CA PHE A 294 -27.06 -2.70 12.23
C PHE A 294 -28.20 -3.74 12.20
N ASN A 295 -28.50 -4.40 13.34
CA ASN A 295 -29.73 -5.16 13.60
C ASN A 295 -30.50 -4.52 14.76
#